data_AF-A0A6N8ATC4-F1
#
_entry.id   AF-A0A6N8ATC4-F1
#
_cell.length_a   1.000
_cell.length_b   1.000
_cell.length_c   1.000
_cell.angle_alpha   90.00
_cell.angle_beta   90.00
_cell.angle_gamma   90.00
#
_symmetry.space_group_name_H-M   'P 1'
#
loop_
_entity.id
_entity.type
_entity.pdbx_description
1 polymer ?
#
loop_
_entity_poly.entity_id
_entity_poly.type
_entity_poly.pdbx_seq_one_letter_code
_entity_poly.pdbx_strand_id
1 'polypeptide(L)'
;MHRHRSRVVLVLACCAALGGCGGRAADTTLLRESFDSGDTYTRDIDASPAQACEAARRALLGQGYAITRAGADSVEANKNFQPREELHEQLVLRVSCAAHGDGRAQVFASAVQDRYALKKSPTSASVGVGALGSVSLPFGGKDDSLVRVASSTVQDPVFYRHFFDRLQQYLAPAAPGDATR
;
A
#
# COMPACT_ATOMS: atom_id res chain seq x y z
N MET A 1 58.49 -27.26 35.17
CA MET A 1 57.12 -27.04 34.66
C MET A 1 56.36 -26.23 35.72
N HIS A 2 55.96 -24.97 35.45
CA HIS A 2 54.79 -24.27 36.07
C HIS A 2 54.83 -22.73 35.97
N ARG A 3 55.99 -22.08 35.74
CA ARG A 3 56.07 -20.60 35.83
C ARG A 3 55.50 -19.81 34.64
N HIS A 4 55.38 -20.39 33.44
CA HIS A 4 54.82 -19.68 32.28
C HIS A 4 53.29 -19.79 32.12
N ARG A 5 52.65 -20.78 32.78
CA ARG A 5 51.19 -20.95 32.69
C ARG A 5 50.42 -19.94 33.55
N SER A 6 50.99 -19.46 34.66
CA SER A 6 50.28 -18.53 35.55
C SER A 6 50.22 -17.08 35.05
N ARG A 7 51.05 -16.65 34.11
CA ARG A 7 51.01 -15.26 33.59
C ARG A 7 49.99 -15.05 32.47
N VAL A 8 49.61 -16.11 31.75
CA VAL A 8 48.62 -16.01 30.66
C VAL A 8 47.19 -15.96 31.20
N VAL A 9 46.93 -16.59 32.35
CA VAL A 9 45.58 -16.63 32.95
C VAL A 9 45.18 -15.28 33.57
N LEU A 10 46.13 -14.46 34.01
CA LEU A 10 45.82 -13.17 34.63
C LEU A 10 45.46 -12.06 33.62
N VAL A 11 45.83 -12.20 32.34
CA VAL A 11 45.49 -11.21 31.30
C VAL A 11 44.12 -11.46 30.69
N LEU A 12 43.61 -12.70 30.71
CA LEU A 12 42.28 -13.01 30.17
C LEU A 12 41.11 -12.60 31.08
N ALA A 13 41.35 -12.27 32.35
CA ALA A 13 40.27 -11.97 33.31
C ALA A 13 39.82 -10.49 33.32
N CYS A 14 40.53 -9.58 32.63
CA CYS A 14 40.20 -8.14 32.65
C CYS A 14 39.42 -7.61 31.43
N CYS A 15 39.14 -8.45 30.42
CA CYS A 15 38.39 -7.98 29.24
C CYS A 15 36.88 -8.29 29.29
N ALA A 16 36.37 -8.84 30.40
CA ALA A 16 34.99 -9.34 30.48
C ALA A 16 33.97 -8.40 31.16
N ALA A 17 34.27 -7.11 31.35
CA ALA A 17 33.45 -6.27 32.23
C ALA A 17 33.08 -4.86 31.74
N LEU A 18 33.07 -4.58 30.42
CA LEU A 18 32.57 -3.30 29.88
C LEU A 18 31.72 -3.52 28.61
N GLY A 19 30.68 -4.35 28.72
CA GLY A 19 29.57 -4.42 27.76
C GLY A 19 28.28 -3.88 28.38
N GLY A 20 28.37 -2.73 29.05
CA GLY A 20 27.28 -2.09 29.76
C GLY A 20 26.46 -1.17 28.86
N CYS A 21 25.21 -1.57 28.61
CA CYS A 21 24.06 -0.73 28.29
C CYS A 21 24.19 0.18 27.05
N GLY A 22 24.04 -0.42 25.87
CA GLY A 22 23.42 0.28 24.74
C GLY A 22 22.01 0.72 25.14
N GLY A 23 21.89 1.99 25.55
CA GLY A 23 20.63 2.63 25.88
C GLY A 23 19.65 2.47 24.73
N ARG A 24 18.62 1.65 24.93
CA ARG A 24 17.37 1.79 24.22
C ARG A 24 16.70 3.09 24.70
N ALA A 25 16.00 3.73 23.75
CA ALA A 25 15.11 4.89 23.90
C ALA A 25 15.70 6.26 23.53
N ALA A 26 15.97 6.46 22.24
CA ALA A 26 15.21 7.48 21.53
C ALA A 26 14.28 6.73 20.56
N ASP A 27 13.17 6.25 21.12
CA ASP A 27 12.01 5.76 20.37
C ASP A 27 11.33 6.96 19.74
N THR A 28 12.04 7.65 18.83
CA THR A 28 11.37 8.56 17.92
C THR A 28 10.74 7.68 16.86
N THR A 29 9.46 7.42 17.11
CA THR A 29 8.38 7.04 16.21
C THR A 29 8.26 7.94 14.97
N LEU A 30 9.38 8.36 14.38
CA LEU A 30 9.45 8.60 12.96
C LEU A 30 9.19 7.24 12.34
N LEU A 31 8.04 7.12 11.68
CA LEU A 31 7.60 5.96 10.90
C LEU A 31 8.83 5.22 10.35
N ARG A 32 8.86 3.90 10.53
CA ARG A 32 9.91 2.97 10.08
C ARG A 32 10.05 2.99 8.55
N GLU A 33 10.46 4.11 7.99
CA GLU A 33 10.69 4.37 6.58
C GLU A 33 12.20 4.22 6.34
N SER A 34 12.58 3.29 5.46
CA SER A 34 13.99 2.97 5.20
C SER A 34 14.54 3.53 3.90
N PHE A 35 13.72 4.16 3.04
CA PHE A 35 14.10 4.67 1.69
C PHE A 35 14.94 3.69 0.84
N ASP A 36 14.88 2.40 1.15
CA ASP A 36 15.67 1.32 0.54
C ASP A 36 14.72 0.26 -0.03
N SER A 37 13.90 0.68 -0.99
CA SER A 37 12.90 -0.19 -1.63
C SER A 37 13.41 -0.82 -2.93
N GLY A 38 14.69 -0.59 -3.26
CA GLY A 38 15.28 -0.91 -4.55
C GLY A 38 14.38 -0.47 -5.70
N ASP A 39 14.18 -1.36 -6.66
CA ASP A 39 13.34 -1.08 -7.82
C ASP A 39 11.86 -1.43 -7.60
N THR A 40 11.39 -1.72 -6.37
CA THR A 40 10.01 -2.22 -6.15
C THR A 40 8.94 -1.33 -6.79
N TYR A 41 9.12 -0.02 -6.72
CA TYR A 41 8.14 0.98 -7.16
C TYR A 41 8.46 1.62 -8.51
N THR A 42 9.53 1.21 -9.21
CA THR A 42 9.99 1.87 -10.44
C THR A 42 10.44 0.91 -11.53
N ARG A 43 10.21 1.26 -12.80
CA ARG A 43 10.75 0.56 -13.97
C ARG A 43 11.11 1.53 -15.07
N ASP A 44 12.22 1.26 -15.75
CA ASP A 44 12.53 1.91 -17.02
C ASP A 44 11.73 1.24 -18.14
N ILE A 45 11.21 2.06 -19.05
CA ILE A 45 10.32 1.67 -20.14
C ILE A 45 10.83 2.28 -21.45
N ASP A 46 11.03 1.43 -22.45
CA ASP A 46 11.46 1.82 -23.80
C ASP A 46 10.30 2.41 -24.63
N ALA A 47 9.64 3.43 -24.08
CA ALA A 47 8.58 4.20 -24.72
C ALA A 47 8.53 5.62 -24.13
N SER A 48 7.89 6.55 -24.84
CA SER A 48 7.70 7.91 -24.32
C SER A 48 6.81 7.90 -23.06
N PRO A 49 6.91 8.92 -22.18
CA PRO A 49 6.06 9.02 -20.99
C PRO A 49 4.56 8.89 -21.28
N ALA A 50 4.09 9.52 -22.36
CA ALA A 50 2.70 9.44 -22.79
C ALA A 50 2.28 8.01 -23.19
N GLN A 51 3.14 7.29 -23.92
CA GLN A 51 2.87 5.89 -24.28
C GLN A 51 2.89 4.97 -23.05
N ALA A 52 3.84 5.17 -22.13
CA ALA A 52 3.94 4.41 -20.89
C ALA A 52 2.71 4.61 -20.00
N CYS A 53 2.23 5.85 -19.86
CA CYS A 53 1.05 6.15 -19.04
C CYS A 53 -0.26 5.69 -19.71
N GLU A 54 -0.38 5.74 -21.03
CA GLU A 54 -1.52 5.10 -21.73
C GLU A 54 -1.50 3.57 -21.57
N ALA A 55 -0.33 2.93 -21.61
CA ALA A 55 -0.21 1.50 -21.34
C ALA A 55 -0.57 1.16 -19.89
N ALA A 56 -0.14 1.97 -18.92
CA ALA A 56 -0.52 1.84 -17.52
C ALA A 56 -2.04 1.97 -17.32
N ARG A 57 -2.66 2.97 -17.96
CA ARG A 57 -4.11 3.17 -17.94
C ARG A 57 -4.86 1.94 -18.49
N ARG A 58 -4.41 1.38 -19.62
CA ARG A 58 -4.98 0.15 -20.19
C ARG A 58 -4.77 -1.06 -19.29
N ALA A 59 -3.60 -1.19 -18.67
CA ALA A 59 -3.31 -2.24 -17.69
C ALA A 59 -4.27 -2.19 -16.50
N LEU A 60 -4.49 -1.00 -15.93
CA LEU A 60 -5.41 -0.79 -14.81
C LEU A 60 -6.86 -1.09 -15.19
N LEU A 61 -7.32 -0.56 -16.33
CA LEU A 61 -8.65 -0.86 -16.87
C LEU A 61 -8.85 -2.36 -17.09
N GLY A 62 -7.86 -3.05 -17.68
CA GLY A 62 -7.87 -4.49 -17.91
C GLY A 62 -7.81 -5.33 -16.63
N GLN A 63 -7.58 -4.72 -15.47
CA GLN A 63 -7.63 -5.36 -14.15
C GLN A 63 -8.87 -4.95 -13.34
N GLY A 64 -9.79 -4.21 -13.95
CA GLY A 64 -11.04 -3.76 -13.34
C GLY A 64 -10.89 -2.60 -12.36
N TYR A 65 -9.84 -1.79 -12.50
CA TYR A 65 -9.74 -0.51 -11.79
C TYR A 65 -10.57 0.56 -12.49
N ALA A 66 -11.22 1.42 -11.70
CA ALA A 66 -11.86 2.63 -12.18
C ALA A 66 -10.81 3.75 -12.25
N ILE A 67 -10.64 4.36 -13.43
CA ILE A 67 -9.71 5.48 -13.62
C ILE A 67 -10.34 6.74 -13.03
N THR A 68 -9.63 7.39 -12.11
CA THR A 68 -10.05 8.64 -11.45
C THR A 68 -9.37 9.86 -12.08
N ARG A 69 -8.12 9.70 -12.57
CA ARG A 69 -7.39 10.71 -13.32
C ARG A 69 -6.49 10.04 -14.35
N ALA A 70 -6.35 10.64 -15.53
CA ALA A 70 -5.40 10.22 -16.55
C ALA A 70 -4.86 11.43 -17.31
N GLY A 71 -3.56 11.41 -17.61
CA GLY A 71 -2.84 12.40 -18.38
C GLY A 71 -1.59 11.78 -19.01
N ALA A 72 -0.84 12.59 -19.76
CA ALA A 72 0.34 12.12 -20.48
C ALA A 72 1.52 11.72 -19.56
N ASP A 73 1.50 12.16 -18.30
CA ASP A 73 2.57 11.95 -17.32
C ASP A 73 2.09 11.21 -16.06
N SER A 74 0.78 10.96 -15.94
CA SER A 74 0.21 10.42 -14.70
C SER A 74 -1.13 9.71 -14.90
N VAL A 75 -1.36 8.67 -14.12
CA VAL A 75 -2.64 7.94 -14.06
C VAL A 75 -2.95 7.60 -12.60
N GLU A 76 -4.19 7.85 -12.18
CA GLU A 76 -4.71 7.43 -10.88
C GLU A 76 -5.95 6.57 -11.08
N ALA A 77 -6.05 5.50 -10.32
CA ALA A 77 -7.18 4.57 -10.38
C ALA A 77 -7.46 3.93 -9.03
N ASN A 78 -8.68 3.46 -8.82
CA ASN A 78 -9.03 2.71 -7.61
C ASN A 78 -9.81 1.43 -7.93
N LYS A 79 -9.74 0.48 -7.01
CA LYS A 79 -10.53 -0.75 -7.05
C LYS A 79 -11.02 -1.08 -5.65
N ASN A 80 -12.32 -1.35 -5.55
CA ASN A 80 -12.95 -1.72 -4.29
C ASN A 80 -13.01 -3.24 -4.18
N PHE A 81 -12.81 -3.74 -2.96
CA PHE A 81 -12.94 -5.12 -2.58
C PHE A 81 -13.84 -5.20 -1.36
N GLN A 82 -14.63 -6.27 -1.26
CA GLN A 82 -15.42 -6.58 -0.07
C GLN A 82 -15.14 -8.03 0.32
N PRO A 83 -14.03 -8.30 1.02
CA PRO A 83 -13.68 -9.68 1.39
C PRO A 83 -14.70 -10.34 2.32
N ARG A 84 -15.41 -9.51 3.12
CA ARG A 84 -16.51 -9.90 4.01
C ARG A 84 -17.54 -8.78 4.04
N GLU A 85 -18.78 -9.09 4.40
CA GLU A 85 -19.90 -8.14 4.39
C GLU A 85 -19.61 -6.81 5.11
N GLU A 86 -18.97 -6.88 6.28
CA GLU A 86 -18.67 -5.69 7.10
C GLU A 86 -17.30 -5.04 6.82
N LEU A 87 -16.49 -5.63 5.93
CA LEU A 87 -15.14 -5.17 5.62
C LEU A 87 -15.05 -4.70 4.17
N HIS A 88 -14.85 -3.40 3.99
CA HIS A 88 -14.65 -2.79 2.69
C HIS A 88 -13.20 -2.37 2.57
N GLU A 89 -12.54 -2.75 1.49
CA GLU A 89 -11.17 -2.34 1.21
C GLU A 89 -11.12 -1.61 -0.13
N GLN A 90 -10.31 -0.57 -0.21
CA GLN A 90 -10.07 0.15 -1.45
C GLN A 90 -8.57 0.16 -1.71
N LEU A 91 -8.20 -0.18 -2.94
CA LEU A 91 -6.84 -0.10 -3.41
C LEU A 91 -6.73 1.06 -4.40
N VAL A 92 -5.97 2.10 -4.05
CA VAL A 92 -5.73 3.27 -4.90
C VAL A 92 -4.32 3.16 -5.49
N LEU A 93 -4.21 3.13 -6.81
CA LEU A 93 -2.94 3.13 -7.54
C LEU A 93 -2.69 4.49 -8.15
N ARG A 94 -1.45 4.95 -8.02
CA ARG A 94 -0.92 6.17 -8.62
C ARG A 94 0.30 5.81 -9.43
N VAL A 95 0.27 6.15 -10.71
CA VAL A 95 1.34 5.92 -11.67
C VAL A 95 1.82 7.27 -12.19
N SER A 96 3.13 7.47 -12.20
CA SER A 96 3.78 8.65 -12.77
C SER A 96 4.80 8.20 -13.81
N CYS A 97 4.75 8.81 -15.00
CA CYS A 97 5.65 8.53 -16.10
C CYS A 97 6.52 9.77 -16.34
N ALA A 98 7.79 9.67 -15.99
CA ALA A 98 8.76 10.75 -16.17
C ALA A 98 9.70 10.45 -17.34
N ALA A 99 10.25 11.48 -17.98
CA ALA A 99 11.26 11.28 -19.02
C ALA A 99 12.58 10.74 -18.43
N HIS A 100 13.19 9.77 -19.10
CA HIS A 100 14.45 9.13 -18.70
C HIS A 100 15.46 9.06 -19.86
N GLY A 101 15.70 10.20 -20.50
CA GLY A 101 16.61 10.32 -21.65
C GLY A 101 16.14 9.55 -22.89
N ASP A 102 16.67 9.89 -24.07
CA ASP A 102 16.50 9.12 -25.31
C ASP A 102 15.05 8.75 -25.69
N GLY A 103 14.09 9.58 -25.29
CA GLY A 103 12.65 9.32 -25.53
C GLY A 103 12.06 8.18 -24.68
N ARG A 104 12.79 7.64 -23.72
CA ARG A 104 12.35 6.60 -22.77
C ARG A 104 11.68 7.22 -21.55
N ALA A 105 10.91 6.41 -20.84
CA ALA A 105 10.24 6.79 -19.62
C ALA A 105 10.76 5.99 -18.44
N GLN A 106 10.83 6.63 -17.27
CA GLN A 106 10.89 5.95 -15.99
C GLN A 106 9.51 6.04 -15.35
N VAL A 107 8.92 4.87 -15.08
CA VAL A 107 7.56 4.75 -14.54
C VAL A 107 7.64 4.41 -13.07
N PHE A 108 7.01 5.25 -12.26
CA PHE A 108 6.86 5.06 -10.83
C PHE A 108 5.42 4.65 -10.51
N ALA A 109 5.25 3.66 -9.65
CA ALA A 109 3.95 3.20 -9.20
C ALA A 109 3.90 3.12 -7.67
N SER A 110 2.80 3.59 -7.10
CA SER A 110 2.50 3.45 -5.67
C SER A 110 1.06 3.00 -5.50
N ALA A 111 0.83 2.15 -4.51
CA ALA A 111 -0.50 1.70 -4.16
C ALA A 111 -0.75 1.87 -2.66
N VAL A 112 -1.93 2.37 -2.30
CA VAL A 112 -2.40 2.48 -0.91
C VAL A 112 -3.66 1.64 -0.75
N GLN A 113 -3.67 0.78 0.26
CA GLN A 113 -4.83 0.01 0.68
C GLN A 113 -5.48 0.71 1.88
N ASP A 114 -6.69 1.22 1.66
CA ASP A 114 -7.56 1.74 2.72
C ASP A 114 -8.55 0.65 3.15
N ARG A 115 -8.71 0.44 4.45
CA ARG A 115 -9.70 -0.47 5.02
C ARG A 115 -10.76 0.31 5.79
N TYR A 116 -12.01 -0.04 5.55
CA TYR A 116 -13.18 0.55 6.19
C TYR A 116 -13.98 -0.55 6.89
N ALA A 117 -14.37 -0.29 8.13
CA ALA A 117 -15.27 -1.15 8.87
C ALA A 117 -16.62 -0.46 9.04
N LEU A 118 -17.69 -1.26 9.05
CA LEU A 118 -19.01 -0.78 9.46
C LEU A 118 -19.02 -0.54 10.96
N LYS A 119 -19.25 0.70 11.39
CA LYS A 119 -19.49 0.99 12.80
C LYS A 119 -20.99 0.87 13.09
N LYS A 120 -21.43 -0.30 13.57
CA LYS A 120 -22.78 -0.48 14.11
C LYS A 120 -22.93 0.32 15.41
N SER A 121 -23.74 1.37 15.39
CA SER A 121 -24.12 2.09 16.61
C SER A 121 -25.19 1.29 17.36
N PRO A 122 -25.01 0.92 18.65
CA PRO A 122 -26.07 0.33 19.43
C PRO A 122 -27.06 1.42 19.86
N THR A 123 -28.16 1.58 19.12
CA THR A 123 -29.26 2.47 19.54
C THR A 123 -30.19 1.69 20.48
N SER A 124 -30.20 2.04 21.76
CA SER A 124 -31.03 1.41 22.81
C SER A 124 -32.54 1.65 22.58
N ALA A 125 -33.35 0.64 22.90
CA ALA A 125 -34.82 0.69 22.90
C ALA A 125 -35.37 1.56 24.04
N SER A 126 -36.37 2.40 23.76
CA SER A 126 -37.02 3.25 24.76
C SER A 126 -38.03 2.49 25.62
N VAL A 127 -37.99 2.77 26.92
CA VAL A 127 -38.86 2.32 28.01
C VAL A 127 -40.30 2.82 27.82
N GLY A 128 -41.29 1.95 28.04
CA GLY A 128 -42.70 2.34 28.09
C GLY A 128 -43.02 3.15 29.36
N VAL A 129 -43.66 4.30 29.22
CA VAL A 129 -44.22 5.09 30.33
C VAL A 129 -45.71 5.24 30.09
N GLY A 130 -46.52 4.81 31.06
CA GLY A 130 -47.97 4.82 30.97
C GLY A 130 -48.59 6.23 30.92
N ALA A 131 -49.83 6.25 30.44
CA ALA A 131 -50.88 7.26 30.61
C ALA A 131 -50.74 8.68 30.00
N LEU A 132 -49.59 9.13 29.49
CA LEU A 132 -49.52 10.48 28.87
C LEU A 132 -48.58 10.51 27.65
N GLY A 133 -49.17 10.43 26.46
CA GLY A 133 -48.54 10.85 25.19
C GLY A 133 -47.43 9.95 24.63
N SER A 134 -47.71 9.24 23.54
CA SER A 134 -46.68 8.59 22.73
C SER A 134 -45.90 9.63 21.94
N VAL A 135 -44.59 9.73 22.18
CA VAL A 135 -43.67 10.47 21.31
C VAL A 135 -43.19 9.54 20.21
N SER A 136 -43.59 9.82 18.96
CA SER A 136 -43.11 9.13 17.78
C SER A 136 -41.72 9.65 17.41
N LEU A 137 -40.67 8.98 17.85
CA LEU A 137 -39.33 9.20 17.30
C LEU A 137 -39.24 8.47 15.95
N PRO A 138 -38.66 9.08 14.91
CA PRO A 138 -38.53 8.43 13.61
C PRO A 138 -37.61 7.21 13.76
N PHE A 139 -38.20 6.02 13.77
CA PHE A 139 -37.47 4.77 13.59
C PHE A 139 -37.23 4.58 12.09
N GLY A 140 -36.00 4.77 11.65
CA GLY A 140 -35.65 4.57 10.24
C GLY A 140 -34.21 4.92 9.97
N GLY A 141 -33.33 3.93 10.06
CA GLY A 141 -31.94 4.00 9.63
C GLY A 141 -30.99 3.34 10.63
N LYS A 142 -30.52 2.12 10.31
CA LYS A 142 -29.19 1.73 10.78
C LYS A 142 -28.22 2.67 10.07
N ASP A 143 -27.70 3.67 10.78
CA ASP A 143 -26.60 4.49 10.26
C ASP A 143 -25.32 3.65 10.30
N ASP A 144 -25.22 2.70 9.37
CA ASP A 144 -24.00 1.96 9.11
C ASP A 144 -23.03 2.91 8.40
N SER A 145 -22.24 3.64 9.17
CA SER A 145 -21.21 4.55 8.64
C SER A 145 -19.91 3.79 8.42
N LEU A 146 -19.32 3.96 7.22
CA LEU A 146 -17.99 3.46 6.90
C LEU A 146 -16.94 4.39 7.54
N VAL A 147 -16.23 3.88 8.54
CA VAL A 147 -15.08 4.58 9.13
C VAL A 147 -13.81 3.96 8.59
N ARG A 148 -12.86 4.77 8.11
CA ARG A 148 -11.53 4.29 7.71
C ARG A 148 -10.79 3.84 8.96
N VAL A 149 -10.52 2.54 9.05
CA VAL A 149 -9.89 1.89 10.21
C VAL A 149 -8.40 1.61 10.00
N ALA A 150 -7.94 1.53 8.75
CA ALA A 150 -6.52 1.41 8.42
C ALA A 150 -6.24 2.02 7.04
N SER A 151 -5.02 2.51 6.86
CA SER A 151 -4.47 2.93 5.57
C SER A 151 -3.00 2.52 5.54
N SER A 152 -2.60 1.77 4.51
CA SER A 152 -1.22 1.27 4.39
C SER A 152 -0.76 1.25 2.94
N THR A 153 0.47 1.70 2.70
CA THR A 153 1.14 1.51 1.41
C THR A 153 1.37 0.03 1.15
N VAL A 154 1.04 -0.45 -0.04
CA VAL A 154 1.38 -1.80 -0.47
C VAL A 154 2.88 -1.86 -0.70
N GLN A 155 3.54 -2.79 0.00
CA GLN A 155 4.98 -3.01 -0.07
C GLN A 155 5.35 -4.35 -0.75
N ASP A 156 4.35 -5.10 -1.25
CA ASP A 156 4.56 -6.41 -1.86
C ASP A 156 5.26 -6.29 -3.23
N PRO A 157 6.51 -6.77 -3.40
CA PRO A 157 7.21 -6.69 -4.69
C PRO A 157 6.56 -7.53 -5.79
N VAL A 158 5.82 -8.58 -5.44
CA VAL A 158 5.12 -9.44 -6.40
C VAL A 158 3.96 -8.67 -7.05
N PHE A 159 3.21 -7.92 -6.25
CA PHE A 159 2.16 -7.03 -6.71
C PHE A 159 2.67 -6.04 -7.78
N TYR A 160 3.76 -5.32 -7.49
CA TYR A 160 4.31 -4.35 -8.45
C TYR A 160 4.88 -5.02 -9.69
N ARG A 161 5.55 -6.17 -9.55
CA ARG A 161 6.02 -6.94 -10.71
C ARG A 161 4.88 -7.27 -11.66
N HIS A 162 3.76 -7.79 -11.15
CA HIS A 162 2.58 -8.09 -11.98
C HIS A 162 1.97 -6.86 -12.64
N PHE A 163 1.94 -5.72 -11.94
CA PHE A 163 1.51 -4.46 -12.55
C PHE A 163 2.41 -4.06 -13.72
N PHE A 164 3.72 -4.09 -13.54
CA PHE A 164 4.68 -3.73 -14.60
C PHE A 164 4.68 -4.72 -15.77
N ASP A 165 4.50 -6.02 -15.51
CA ASP A 165 4.36 -7.03 -16.55
C ASP A 165 3.12 -6.74 -17.42
N ARG A 166 1.99 -6.37 -16.80
CA ARG A 166 0.76 -5.99 -17.54
C ARG A 166 0.96 -4.70 -18.31
N LEU A 167 1.63 -3.70 -17.74
CA LEU A 167 1.95 -2.45 -18.44
C LEU A 167 2.75 -2.76 -19.72
N GLN A 168 3.80 -3.58 -19.64
CA GLN A 168 4.61 -3.96 -20.80
C GLN A 168 3.78 -4.68 -21.89
N GLN A 169 2.82 -5.52 -21.51
CA GLN A 169 1.92 -6.18 -22.47
C GLN A 169 1.09 -5.18 -23.29
N TYR A 170 0.71 -4.03 -22.71
CA TYR A 170 -0.02 -2.97 -23.43
C TYR A 170 0.88 -2.02 -24.21
N LEU A 171 2.20 -2.10 -24.05
CA LEU A 171 3.19 -1.40 -24.89
C LEU A 171 3.54 -2.18 -26.16
N ALA A 172 3.53 -3.52 -26.08
CA ALA A 172 3.71 -4.34 -27.25
C ALA A 172 2.65 -3.95 -28.29
N PRO A 173 3.03 -3.62 -29.54
CA PRO A 173 2.05 -3.33 -30.57
C PRO A 173 1.10 -4.53 -30.62
N ALA A 174 -0.21 -4.25 -30.52
CA ALA A 174 -1.23 -5.27 -30.70
C ALA A 174 -0.85 -6.03 -31.97
N ALA A 175 -0.46 -7.30 -31.83
CA ALA A 175 0.01 -8.08 -32.95
C ALA A 175 -1.07 -7.99 -34.05
N PRO A 176 -0.72 -7.66 -35.30
CA PRO A 176 -1.68 -7.67 -36.40
C PRO A 176 -2.10 -9.13 -36.63
N GLY A 177 -3.14 -9.58 -35.92
CA GLY A 177 -3.56 -10.97 -35.94
C GLY A 177 -4.97 -11.25 -35.40
N ASP A 178 -5.72 -10.25 -34.93
CA ASP A 178 -7.09 -10.47 -34.42
C ASP A 178 -8.11 -9.46 -34.98
N ALA A 179 -7.91 -9.07 -36.24
CA ALA A 179 -8.91 -8.34 -37.03
C ALA A 179 -9.60 -9.25 -38.06
N THR A 180 -9.63 -10.56 -37.82
CA THR A 180 -10.34 -11.52 -38.68
C THR A 180 -10.66 -12.81 -37.91
N ARG A 181 -11.69 -12.77 -37.06
CA ARG A 181 -12.58 -13.93 -36.86
C ARG A 181 -13.96 -13.52 -36.39
#